data_AF-S6HF29-F1
#
_entry.id   AF-S6HF29-F1
#
_cell.length_a   1.000
_cell.length_b   1.000
_cell.length_c   1.000
_cell.angle_alpha   90.00
_cell.angle_beta   90.00
_cell.angle_gamma   90.00
#
_symmetry.space_group_name_H-M   'P 1'
#
loop_
_entity.id
_entity.type
_entity.pdbx_description
1 polymer ?
#
loop_
_entity_poly.entity_id
_entity_poly.type
_entity_poly.pdbx_seq_one_letter_code
_entity_poly.pdbx_strand_id
1 'polypeptide(L)'
;MNTIFLLVEHGRDQGEVYIHGWFDDERAAKETADAMEWKAYREESKRQHQWSSQPLLAPDQTPHRRFWVKGIAKMEQAFAPAAMMPAVTASTAVH
;
A
#
# COMPACT_ATOMS: atom_id res chain seq x y z
N MET A 1 -7.56 10.83 14.83
CA MET A 1 -6.76 10.72 13.59
C MET A 1 -6.85 9.29 13.11
N ASN A 2 -7.59 9.03 12.03
CA ASN A 2 -7.71 7.67 11.48
C ASN A 2 -6.40 7.28 10.82
N THR A 3 -5.77 6.21 11.27
CA THR A 3 -4.58 5.63 10.62
C THR A 3 -5.06 4.48 9.76
N ILE A 4 -4.60 4.43 8.51
CA ILE A 4 -4.78 3.26 7.65
C ILE A 4 -3.44 2.54 7.48
N PHE A 5 -3.49 1.24 7.30
CA PHE A 5 -2.33 0.37 7.21
C PHE A 5 -2.22 -0.13 5.78
N LEU A 6 -1.18 0.29 5.07
CA LEU A 6 -0.91 -0.14 3.72
C LEU A 6 -0.15 -1.46 3.73
N LEU A 7 -0.58 -2.40 2.90
CA LEU A 7 0.17 -3.62 2.60
C LEU A 7 1.05 -3.37 1.38
N VAL A 8 2.36 -3.47 1.59
CA VAL A 8 3.37 -3.12 0.60
C VAL A 8 4.25 -4.33 0.31
N GLU A 9 4.58 -4.54 -0.95
CA GLU A 9 5.60 -5.49 -1.43
C GLU A 9 6.81 -4.73 -1.97
N HIS A 10 8.01 -5.16 -1.59
CA HIS A 10 9.24 -4.79 -2.27
C HIS A 10 9.38 -5.58 -3.56
N GLY A 11 9.50 -4.89 -4.68
CA GLY A 11 9.82 -5.48 -5.97
C GLY A 11 11.18 -6.19 -5.93
N ARG A 12 11.43 -7.05 -6.92
CA ARG A 12 12.71 -7.78 -7.02
C ARG A 12 13.87 -6.86 -7.44
N ASP A 13 13.56 -5.74 -8.08
CA ASP A 13 14.50 -4.69 -8.44
C ASP A 13 14.54 -3.57 -7.38
N GLN A 14 15.74 -3.04 -7.13
CA GLN A 14 15.96 -2.07 -6.06
C GLN A 14 15.18 -0.78 -6.31
N GLY A 15 14.20 -0.50 -5.45
CA GLY A 15 13.43 0.74 -5.43
C GLY A 15 11.98 0.61 -5.87
N GLU A 16 11.56 -0.55 -6.40
CA GLU A 16 10.16 -0.80 -6.73
C GLU A 16 9.37 -1.20 -5.48
N VAL A 17 8.22 -0.55 -5.28
CA VAL A 17 7.27 -0.92 -4.22
C VAL A 17 5.87 -1.01 -4.81
N TYR A 18 5.17 -2.09 -4.50
CA TYR A 18 3.80 -2.34 -4.94
C TYR A 18 2.86 -2.27 -3.74
N ILE A 19 1.74 -1.55 -3.89
CA ILE A 19 0.70 -1.50 -2.86
C ILE A 19 -0.37 -2.52 -3.24
N HIS A 20 -0.57 -3.51 -2.39
CA HIS A 20 -1.57 -4.57 -2.59
C HIS A 20 -2.95 -4.20 -2.04
N GLY A 21 -2.99 -3.31 -1.05
CA GLY A 21 -4.24 -2.89 -0.43
C GLY A 21 -4.01 -2.05 0.83
N TRP A 22 -5.12 -1.68 1.46
CA TRP A 22 -5.14 -0.93 2.71
C TRP A 22 -6.13 -1.56 3.69
N PHE A 23 -5.84 -1.39 4.99
CA PHE A 23 -6.62 -1.94 6.09
C PHE A 23 -6.85 -0.87 7.15
N ASP A 24 -7.99 -0.91 7.83
CA ASP A 24 -8.24 -0.06 9.00
C ASP A 24 -7.63 -0.65 10.28
N ASP A 25 -7.27 -1.93 10.28
CA ASP A 25 -6.69 -2.65 11.43
C ASP A 25 -5.26 -3.11 11.15
N GLU A 26 -4.34 -2.76 12.06
CA GLU A 26 -2.90 -3.08 11.91
C GLU A 26 -2.64 -4.58 11.96
N ARG A 27 -3.37 -5.30 12.83
CA ARG A 27 -3.16 -6.72 13.04
C ARG A 27 -3.61 -7.50 11.80
N ALA A 28 -4.76 -7.16 11.24
CA ALA A 28 -5.25 -7.75 9.99
C ALA A 28 -4.26 -7.51 8.83
N ALA A 29 -3.67 -6.31 8.75
CA ALA A 29 -2.66 -5.99 7.75
C ALA A 29 -1.40 -6.86 7.93
N LYS A 30 -0.92 -7.02 9.17
CA LYS A 30 0.27 -7.82 9.50
C LYS A 30 0.04 -9.30 9.22
N GLU A 31 -1.10 -9.85 9.65
CA GLU A 31 -1.47 -11.25 9.38
C GLU A 31 -1.56 -11.52 7.87
N THR A 32 -2.06 -10.55 7.09
CA THR A 32 -2.09 -10.65 5.62
C THR A 32 -0.68 -10.60 5.01
N ALA A 33 0.18 -9.68 5.48
CA ALA A 33 1.57 -9.60 5.04
C ALA A 33 2.34 -10.90 5.28
N ASP A 34 2.17 -11.49 6.47
CA ASP A 34 2.77 -12.78 6.82
C ASP A 34 2.25 -13.91 5.92
N ALA A 35 0.93 -13.96 5.67
CA ALA A 35 0.35 -14.95 4.79
C ALA A 35 0.89 -14.84 3.34
N MET A 36 1.12 -13.62 2.85
CA MET A 36 1.71 -13.37 1.54
C MET A 36 3.19 -13.75 1.48
N GLU A 37 3.98 -13.44 2.52
CA GLU A 37 5.37 -13.91 2.65
C GLU A 37 5.44 -15.44 2.57
N TRP A 38 4.61 -16.14 3.34
CA TRP A 38 4.57 -17.61 3.33
C TRP A 38 4.08 -18.19 2.00
N LYS A 39 3.19 -17.50 1.29
CA LYS A 39 2.78 -17.89 -0.06
C LYS A 39 3.95 -17.73 -1.04
N ALA A 40 4.60 -16.57 -1.06
CA ALA A 40 5.73 -16.28 -1.94
C ALA A 40 6.90 -17.22 -1.68
N TYR A 41 7.22 -17.51 -0.41
CA TYR A 41 8.22 -18.50 -0.03
C TYR A 41 7.87 -19.90 -0.58
N ARG A 42 6.62 -20.36 -0.44
CA ARG A 42 6.22 -21.68 -0.95
C ARG A 42 6.30 -21.76 -2.48
N GLU A 43 5.92 -20.70 -3.18
CA GLU A 43 6.02 -20.63 -4.65
C GLU A 43 7.49 -20.59 -5.12
N GLU A 44 8.32 -19.79 -4.45
CA GLU A 44 9.77 -19.71 -4.72
C GLU A 44 10.48 -21.02 -4.38
N SER A 45 10.15 -21.65 -3.25
CA SER A 45 10.73 -22.93 -2.81
C SER A 45 10.46 -24.03 -3.82
N LYS A 46 9.22 -24.12 -4.34
CA LYS A 46 8.86 -25.05 -5.42
C LYS A 46 9.67 -24.81 -6.70
N ARG A 47 9.92 -23.55 -7.03
CA ARG A 47 10.66 -23.16 -8.24
C ARG A 47 12.17 -23.36 -8.10
N GLN A 48 12.74 -23.02 -6.94
CA GLN A 48 14.16 -23.26 -6.64
C GLN A 48 14.50 -24.75 -6.61
N HIS A 49 13.60 -25.59 -6.09
CA HIS A 49 13.79 -27.05 -6.13
C HIS A 49 14.01 -27.59 -7.55
N GLN A 50 13.57 -26.85 -8.58
CA GLN A 50 13.73 -27.24 -9.98
C GLN A 50 15.05 -26.74 -10.61
N TRP A 51 15.67 -25.67 -10.09
CA TRP A 51 16.76 -24.98 -10.80
C TRP A 51 17.98 -24.59 -9.95
N SER A 52 17.94 -24.67 -8.62
CA SER A 52 19.09 -24.29 -7.79
C SER A 52 19.22 -25.13 -6.53
N SER A 53 20.46 -25.49 -6.18
CA SER A 53 20.78 -26.20 -4.94
C SER A 53 20.99 -25.28 -3.72
N GLN A 54 20.81 -23.96 -3.87
CA GLN A 54 20.89 -23.04 -2.74
C GLN A 54 19.61 -23.11 -1.90
N PRO A 55 19.71 -23.25 -0.57
CA PRO A 55 18.55 -23.30 0.29
C PRO A 55 17.86 -21.92 0.37
N LEU A 56 16.57 -21.89 0.03
CA LEU A 56 15.73 -20.73 0.29
C LEU A 56 15.55 -20.57 1.80
N LEU A 57 15.86 -19.39 2.35
CA LEU A 57 15.57 -19.09 3.75
C LEU A 57 14.07 -18.88 3.92
N ALA A 58 13.50 -19.53 4.94
CA ALA A 58 12.11 -19.34 5.30
C ALA A 58 11.88 -17.95 5.92
N PRO A 59 10.65 -17.38 5.85
CA PRO A 59 10.36 -16.03 6.36
C PRO A 59 10.64 -15.84 7.86
N ASP A 60 10.71 -16.92 8.64
CA ASP A 60 11.09 -16.94 10.05
C ASP A 60 12.61 -16.94 10.28
N GLN A 61 13.40 -17.29 9.26
CA GLN A 61 14.86 -17.42 9.31
C GLN A 61 15.60 -16.22 8.72
N THR A 62 14.88 -15.22 8.22
CA THR A 62 15.48 -14.00 7.65
C THR A 62 14.75 -12.75 8.16
N PRO A 63 15.47 -11.68 8.53
CA PRO A 63 14.86 -10.39 8.82
C PRO A 63 14.41 -9.66 7.55
N HIS A 64 14.85 -10.11 6.37
CA HIS A 64 14.49 -9.50 5.10
C HIS A 64 13.15 -10.04 4.61
N ARG A 65 12.10 -9.20 4.69
CA ARG A 65 10.75 -9.52 4.26
C ARG A 65 10.41 -8.76 2.98
N ARG A 66 9.76 -9.42 2.02
CA ARG A 66 9.25 -8.78 0.80
C ARG A 66 7.97 -8.01 1.09
N PHE A 67 7.09 -8.55 1.93
CA PHE A 67 5.87 -7.87 2.35
C PHE A 67 6.02 -7.19 3.72
N TRP A 68 5.57 -5.94 3.82
CA TRP A 68 5.47 -5.22 5.10
C TRP A 68 4.22 -4.35 5.17
N VAL A 69 3.93 -3.89 6.39
CA VAL A 69 2.82 -2.97 6.68
C VAL A 69 3.37 -1.59 6.98
N LYS A 70 2.77 -0.55 6.38
CA LYS A 70 3.09 0.85 6.68
C LYS A 70 1.83 1.58 7.13
N GLY A 71 1.82 2.02 8.39
CA GLY A 71 0.80 2.92 8.91
C GLY A 71 0.95 4.32 8.33
N ILE A 72 -0.11 4.87 7.76
CA ILE A 72 -0.18 6.25 7.30
C ILE A 72 -1.38 6.94 7.93
N ALA A 73 -1.17 8.17 8.39
CA ALA A 73 -2.26 8.99 8.90
C ALA A 73 -3.15 9.42 7.73
N LYS A 74 -4.45 9.17 7.85
CA LYS A 74 -5.44 9.71 6.92
C LYS A 74 -5.43 11.22 7.06
N MET A 75 -5.01 11.93 6.02
CA MET A 75 -5.23 13.36 5.94
C MET A 75 -6.72 13.57 5.72
N GLU A 76 -7.37 14.27 6.65
CA GLU A 76 -8.68 14.85 6.39
C GLU A 76 -8.46 15.88 5.27
N GLN A 77 -8.80 15.51 4.05
CA GLN A 77 -8.82 16.47 2.94
C GLN A 77 -9.88 17.49 3.29
N ALA A 78 -9.46 18.64 3.84
CA ALA A 78 -10.30 19.81 3.95
C ALA A 78 -10.62 20.23 2.51
N PHE A 79 -11.72 19.72 1.96
CA PHE A 79 -12.34 20.32 0.80
C PHE A 79 -12.76 21.73 1.24
N ALA A 80 -11.87 22.70 1.03
CA ALA A 80 -12.27 24.09 1.11
C ALA A 80 -13.45 24.25 0.14
N PRO A 81 -14.63 24.72 0.59
CA PRO A 81 -15.73 24.95 -0.32
C PRO A 81 -15.22 25.89 -1.40
N ALA A 82 -15.42 25.52 -2.67
CA ALA A 82 -15.11 26.37 -3.79
C ALA A 82 -15.72 27.75 -3.51
N ALA A 83 -14.88 28.76 -3.35
CA ALA A 83 -15.34 30.11 -3.07
C ALA A 83 -16.39 30.49 -4.12
N MET A 84 -17.58 30.84 -3.66
CA MET A 84 -18.67 31.38 -4.47
C MET A 84 -18.11 32.40 -5.47
N MET A 85 -18.23 32.10 -6.76
CA MET A 85 -18.06 33.11 -7.80
C MET A 85 -19.14 34.18 -7.57
N PRO A 86 -18.80 35.48 -7.51
CA PRO A 86 -19.83 36.51 -7.46
C PRO A 86 -20.60 36.50 -8.79
N ALA A 87 -21.92 36.37 -8.70
CA ALA A 87 -22.80 36.52 -9.85
C ALA A 87 -22.62 37.93 -10.43
N VAL A 88 -21.99 38.04 -11.60
CA VAL A 88 -21.99 39.28 -12.39
C VAL A 88 -23.44 39.53 -12.80
N THR A 89 -24.07 40.48 -12.13
CA THR A 89 -25.38 40.99 -12.52
C THR A 89 -25.16 41.91 -13.73
N ALA A 90 -25.49 41.44 -14.93
CA ALA A 90 -25.57 42.31 -16.09
C ALA A 90 -26.81 43.19 -15.95
N SER A 91 -26.62 44.45 -15.54
CA SER A 91 -27.61 45.50 -15.64
C SER A 91 -27.20 46.41 -16.79
N THR A 92 -27.88 46.26 -17.94
CA THR A 92 -27.85 47.29 -18.98
C THR A 92 -29.28 47.72 -19.23
N ALA A 93 -29.55 48.93 -18.79
CA ALA A 93 -30.79 49.66 -18.98
C ALA A 93 -30.98 50.07 -20.45
N VAL A 94 -32.26 50.21 -20.79
CA VAL A 94 -32.85 50.72 -22.03
C VAL A 94 -32.28 52.09 -22.43
N HIS A 95 -32.08 52.30 -23.72
CA HIS A 95 -32.42 53.55 -24.41
C HIS A 95 -32.86 53.27 -25.84
#